data_AF-A0A941MV49-F1
#
_entry.id   AF-A0A941MV49-F1
#
_cell.length_a   1.000
_cell.length_b   1.000
_cell.length_c   1.000
_cell.angle_alpha   90.00
_cell.angle_beta   90.00
_cell.angle_gamma   90.00
#
_symmetry.space_group_name_H-M   'P 1'
#
loop_
_entity.id
_entity.type
_entity.pdbx_description
1 polymer ?
#
loop_
_entity_poly.entity_id
_entity_poly.type
_entity_poly.pdbx_seq_one_letter_code
_entity_poly.pdbx_strand_id
1 'polypeptide(L)'
;LYQGALQMIISQIQTVPSERLDPLDFIKQSQRDIGLLTTRLRDILQSIGDPYVRTLIDCFLIDDELLKAFTTAPAGMKAHHAFQGGLLEHVVNMLEIGNRIHDLLNGVDRSLLLAGIFLHDLGKIRELGFANGYSYTDEGQLLGHLVIAVEMLTAKIAQTEKLMGEPFPLETTLRLKHLVLSHHGTYEFGSTKLPMTPEAIAVHYIDNLDAKVHEFSRDIADDPNQQASFTPFNARLDRKLFKGLRSAPAANNAES
;
A
#
# COMPACT_ATOMS: atom_id res chain seq x y z
N LEU A 1 28.55 -7.08 22.24
CA LEU A 1 28.93 -6.63 20.87
C LEU A 1 30.09 -7.50 20.41
N TYR A 2 29.83 -8.45 19.51
CA TYR A 2 30.87 -9.18 18.77
C TYR A 2 30.58 -8.95 17.29
N GLN A 3 31.57 -8.46 16.54
CA GLN A 3 31.41 -8.02 15.12
C GLN A 3 30.35 -6.92 14.87
N GLY A 4 30.13 -6.01 15.82
CA GLY A 4 29.31 -4.81 15.60
C GLY A 4 27.79 -5.05 15.48
N ALA A 5 27.31 -6.28 15.64
CA ALA A 5 25.89 -6.59 15.70
C ALA A 5 25.40 -6.77 17.15
N LEU A 6 24.15 -6.35 17.39
CA LEU A 6 23.45 -6.61 18.65
C LEU A 6 23.12 -8.11 18.74
N GLN A 7 23.59 -8.80 19.78
CA GLN A 7 23.18 -10.17 20.08
C GLN A 7 22.17 -10.15 21.20
N MET A 8 21.00 -10.76 20.97
CA MET A 8 19.99 -10.99 22.00
C MET A 8 20.16 -12.41 22.53
N ILE A 9 20.42 -12.55 23.83
CA ILE A 9 20.44 -13.85 24.51
C ILE A 9 19.10 -14.00 25.21
N ILE A 10 18.29 -14.96 24.77
CA ILE A 10 17.03 -15.29 25.42
C ILE A 10 17.35 -16.22 26.60
N SER A 11 17.28 -15.69 27.81
CA SER A 11 17.56 -16.44 29.04
C SER A 11 16.36 -17.26 29.53
N GLN A 12 15.14 -16.86 29.17
CA GLN A 12 13.91 -17.52 29.59
C GLN A 12 12.76 -17.19 28.63
N ILE A 13 11.89 -18.16 28.37
CA ILE A 13 10.63 -18.00 27.63
C ILE A 13 9.52 -18.51 28.54
N GLN A 14 8.43 -17.76 28.64
CA GLN A 14 7.26 -18.15 29.43
C GLN A 14 5.99 -17.90 28.62
N THR A 15 5.06 -18.85 28.65
CA THR A 15 3.76 -18.72 27.99
C THR A 15 2.83 -17.85 28.82
N VAL A 16 2.13 -16.93 28.16
CA VAL A 16 1.16 -16.01 28.79
C VAL A 16 -0.20 -16.26 28.14
N PRO A 17 -1.31 -16.32 28.91
CA PRO A 17 -2.65 -16.49 28.33
C PRO A 17 -2.98 -15.34 27.39
N SER A 18 -3.53 -15.66 26.21
CA SER A 18 -3.89 -14.67 25.19
C SER A 18 -4.96 -13.69 25.66
N GLU A 19 -5.81 -14.05 26.64
CA GLU A 19 -6.82 -13.14 27.18
C GLU A 19 -6.23 -11.95 27.96
N ARG A 20 -4.94 -12.00 28.31
CA ARG A 20 -4.23 -10.93 29.03
C ARG A 20 -3.38 -10.03 28.13
N LEU A 21 -3.38 -10.31 26.83
CA LEU A 21 -2.59 -9.58 25.84
C LEU A 21 -3.55 -8.88 24.89
N ASP A 22 -3.36 -7.58 24.67
CA ASP A 22 -3.98 -6.93 23.53
C ASP A 22 -3.13 -7.28 22.28
N PRO A 23 -3.68 -7.98 21.28
CA PRO A 23 -2.95 -8.24 20.03
C PRO A 23 -2.41 -6.95 19.39
N LEU A 24 -3.06 -5.82 19.62
CA LEU A 24 -2.65 -4.52 19.10
C LEU A 24 -1.30 -4.03 19.66
N ASP A 25 -0.91 -4.45 20.86
CA ASP A 25 0.40 -4.09 21.45
C ASP A 25 1.59 -4.68 20.66
N PHE A 26 1.33 -5.67 19.82
CA PHE A 26 2.34 -6.41 19.04
C PHE A 26 2.21 -6.15 17.53
N ILE A 27 1.24 -5.33 17.12
CA ILE A 27 0.94 -5.03 15.72
C ILE A 27 1.36 -3.58 15.46
N LYS A 28 2.29 -3.36 14.51
CA LYS A 28 2.53 -2.00 14.00
C LYS A 28 1.21 -1.47 13.40
N GLN A 29 0.84 -0.25 13.75
CA GLN A 29 -0.36 0.45 13.24
C GLN A 29 0.06 1.68 12.44
N SER A 30 -0.84 2.18 11.58
CA SER A 30 -0.65 3.50 10.97
C SER A 30 -0.49 4.56 12.05
N GLN A 31 0.45 5.49 11.85
CA GLN A 31 0.58 6.68 12.69
C GLN A 31 -0.43 7.77 12.30
N ARG A 32 -1.20 7.56 11.22
CA ARG A 32 -2.20 8.49 10.71
C ARG A 32 -3.59 8.05 11.15
N ASP A 33 -4.48 9.02 11.30
CA ASP A 33 -5.88 8.76 11.66
C ASP A 33 -6.61 8.07 10.49
N ILE A 34 -7.07 6.83 10.72
CA ILE A 34 -7.79 6.02 9.74
C ILE A 34 -9.10 6.67 9.30
N GLY A 35 -9.80 7.36 10.21
CA GLY A 35 -11.02 8.10 9.89
C GLY A 35 -10.74 9.25 8.92
N LEU A 36 -9.71 10.06 9.19
CA LEU A 36 -9.29 11.14 8.30
C LEU A 36 -8.81 10.61 6.94
N LEU A 37 -8.05 9.52 6.91
CA LEU A 37 -7.64 8.88 5.66
C LEU A 37 -8.84 8.34 4.87
N THR A 38 -9.82 7.77 5.54
CA THR A 38 -11.05 7.26 4.90
C THR A 38 -11.88 8.39 4.30
N THR A 39 -12.02 9.51 5.02
CA THR A 39 -12.65 10.72 4.46
C THR A 39 -11.88 11.21 3.25
N ARG A 40 -10.55 11.28 3.35
CA ARG A 40 -9.72 11.77 2.25
C ARG A 40 -9.79 10.86 1.01
N LEU A 41 -9.79 9.55 1.20
CA LEU A 41 -10.04 8.55 0.15
C LEU A 41 -11.34 8.86 -0.58
N ARG A 42 -12.44 9.02 0.18
CA ARG A 42 -13.75 9.34 -0.39
C ARG A 42 -13.73 10.66 -1.14
N ASP A 43 -13.16 11.73 -0.59
CA ASP A 43 -13.11 13.04 -1.24
C ASP A 43 -12.42 12.98 -2.61
N ILE A 44 -11.24 12.34 -2.67
CA ILE A 44 -10.49 12.22 -3.93
C ILE A 44 -11.26 11.35 -4.91
N LEU A 45 -11.73 10.19 -4.47
CA LEU A 45 -12.47 9.29 -5.34
C LEU A 45 -13.73 9.95 -5.85
N GLN A 46 -14.49 10.67 -5.00
CA GLN A 46 -15.63 11.54 -5.30
C GLN A 46 -15.33 12.72 -6.24
N SER A 47 -14.12 12.84 -6.78
CA SER A 47 -13.77 13.81 -7.84
C SER A 47 -13.57 13.20 -9.24
N ILE A 48 -13.69 11.88 -9.42
CA ILE A 48 -13.70 11.18 -10.73
C ILE A 48 -14.78 11.72 -11.69
N GLY A 49 -14.37 12.18 -12.87
CA GLY A 49 -15.28 12.83 -13.82
C GLY A 49 -16.12 11.87 -14.66
N ASP A 50 -15.59 10.69 -14.98
CA ASP A 50 -16.30 9.71 -15.81
C ASP A 50 -17.46 9.06 -15.03
N PRO A 51 -18.70 9.11 -15.53
CA PRO A 51 -19.88 8.64 -14.79
C PRO A 51 -19.92 7.12 -14.58
N TYR A 52 -19.38 6.32 -15.52
CA TYR A 52 -19.33 4.87 -15.37
C TYR A 52 -18.30 4.50 -14.29
N VAL A 53 -17.10 5.06 -14.38
CA VAL A 53 -16.04 4.83 -13.40
C VAL A 53 -16.47 5.34 -12.02
N ARG A 54 -17.06 6.54 -11.94
CA ARG A 54 -17.66 7.10 -10.72
C ARG A 54 -18.60 6.10 -10.05
N THR A 55 -19.60 5.64 -10.80
CA THR A 55 -20.65 4.77 -10.26
C THR A 55 -20.07 3.45 -9.79
N LEU A 56 -19.13 2.88 -10.55
CA LEU A 56 -18.41 1.68 -10.14
C LEU A 56 -17.66 1.88 -8.83
N ILE A 57 -16.90 2.97 -8.68
CA ILE A 57 -16.18 3.29 -7.45
C ILE A 57 -17.15 3.50 -6.28
N ASP A 58 -18.28 4.18 -6.50
CA ASP A 58 -19.30 4.35 -5.45
C ASP A 58 -19.85 2.99 -5.00
N CYS A 59 -20.06 2.02 -5.90
CA CYS A 59 -20.45 0.66 -5.54
C CYS A 59 -19.43 -0.07 -4.64
N PHE A 60 -18.15 0.29 -4.69
CA PHE A 60 -17.14 -0.19 -3.74
C PHE A 60 -17.21 0.58 -2.41
N LEU A 61 -17.40 1.89 -2.44
CA LEU A 61 -17.36 2.75 -1.25
C LEU A 61 -18.58 2.62 -0.34
N ILE A 62 -19.73 2.18 -0.86
CA ILE A 62 -20.96 1.93 -0.08
C ILE A 62 -21.03 0.50 0.47
N ASP A 63 -20.07 -0.35 0.15
CA ASP A 63 -19.97 -1.72 0.66
C ASP A 63 -19.25 -1.69 2.01
N ASP A 64 -20.03 -1.64 3.10
CA ASP A 64 -19.50 -1.46 4.45
C ASP A 64 -18.53 -2.58 4.87
N GLU A 65 -18.79 -3.82 4.45
CA GLU A 65 -17.93 -4.97 4.76
C GLU A 65 -16.58 -4.84 4.03
N LEU A 66 -16.64 -4.53 2.73
CA LEU A 66 -15.44 -4.31 1.92
C LEU A 66 -14.63 -3.14 2.44
N LEU A 67 -15.27 -2.00 2.75
CA LEU A 67 -14.57 -0.81 3.20
C LEU A 67 -13.95 -1.01 4.59
N LYS A 68 -14.62 -1.75 5.48
CA LYS A 68 -14.04 -2.14 6.77
C LYS A 68 -12.81 -3.04 6.60
N ALA A 69 -12.85 -3.99 5.67
CA ALA A 69 -11.71 -4.83 5.38
C ALA A 69 -10.55 -4.01 4.76
N PHE A 70 -10.86 -3.11 3.82
CA PHE A 70 -9.89 -2.24 3.17
C PHE A 70 -9.17 -1.31 4.14
N THR A 71 -9.90 -0.67 5.05
CA THR A 71 -9.35 0.29 6.02
C THR A 71 -8.54 -0.35 7.14
N THR A 72 -8.59 -1.67 7.28
CA THR A 72 -7.80 -2.42 8.28
C THR A 72 -6.68 -3.25 7.66
N ALA A 73 -6.72 -3.56 6.37
CA ALA A 73 -5.68 -4.34 5.70
C ALA A 73 -4.31 -3.62 5.65
N PRO A 74 -3.18 -4.36 5.75
CA PRO A 74 -1.85 -3.88 5.42
C PRO A 74 -1.63 -3.91 3.91
N ALA A 75 -0.68 -3.11 3.44
CA ALA A 75 -0.29 -3.17 2.03
C ALA A 75 0.65 -4.35 1.71
N GLY A 76 1.13 -5.09 2.72
CA GLY A 76 1.98 -6.26 2.49
C GLY A 76 2.45 -6.94 3.77
N MET A 77 3.12 -8.08 3.63
CA MET A 77 3.52 -8.94 4.75
C MET A 77 4.82 -8.49 5.45
N LYS A 78 5.80 -8.02 4.69
CA LYS A 78 7.12 -7.57 5.20
C LYS A 78 7.65 -6.32 4.48
N ALA A 79 6.83 -5.73 3.62
CA ALA A 79 7.20 -4.68 2.68
C ALA A 79 6.83 -3.27 3.20
N HIS A 80 6.70 -2.29 2.31
CA HIS A 80 6.15 -0.98 2.66
C HIS A 80 4.72 -1.14 3.22
N HIS A 81 4.35 -0.27 4.16
CA HIS A 81 3.00 -0.27 4.76
C HIS A 81 2.52 -1.64 5.31
N ALA A 82 3.44 -2.47 5.81
CA ALA A 82 3.15 -3.77 6.43
C ALA A 82 2.63 -3.61 7.88
N PHE A 83 1.53 -2.88 8.03
CA PHE A 83 0.88 -2.57 9.30
C PHE A 83 -0.64 -2.46 9.12
N GLN A 84 -1.42 -2.62 10.18
CA GLN A 84 -2.88 -2.49 10.12
C GLN A 84 -3.28 -1.08 9.62
N GLY A 85 -4.13 -1.03 8.59
CA GLY A 85 -4.51 0.20 7.87
C GLY A 85 -3.47 0.70 6.85
N GLY A 86 -2.39 -0.04 6.63
CA GLY A 86 -1.34 0.31 5.68
C GLY A 86 -1.80 0.35 4.23
N LEU A 87 -2.76 -0.49 3.83
CA LEU A 87 -3.31 -0.46 2.46
C LEU A 87 -4.02 0.86 2.18
N LEU A 88 -4.85 1.31 3.13
CA LEU A 88 -5.53 2.61 3.03
C LEU A 88 -4.53 3.75 2.92
N GLU A 89 -3.52 3.78 3.80
CA GLU A 89 -2.51 4.84 3.80
C GLU A 89 -1.75 4.91 2.47
N HIS A 90 -1.31 3.75 1.97
CA HIS A 90 -0.63 3.60 0.69
C HIS A 90 -1.49 4.11 -0.47
N VAL A 91 -2.73 3.63 -0.59
CA VAL A 91 -3.65 4.04 -1.67
C VAL A 91 -3.96 5.53 -1.58
N VAL A 92 -4.19 6.09 -0.39
CA VAL A 92 -4.44 7.54 -0.24
C VAL A 92 -3.22 8.36 -0.65
N ASN A 93 -1.99 7.95 -0.30
CA ASN A 93 -0.79 8.64 -0.75
C ASN A 93 -0.62 8.57 -2.28
N MET A 94 -0.86 7.40 -2.89
CA MET A 94 -0.82 7.26 -4.34
C MET A 94 -1.87 8.15 -5.01
N LEU A 95 -3.09 8.22 -4.47
CA LEU A 95 -4.16 9.10 -4.97
C LEU A 95 -3.76 10.57 -4.87
N GLU A 96 -3.13 10.99 -3.77
CA GLU A 96 -2.56 12.33 -3.63
C GLU A 96 -1.51 12.63 -4.69
N ILE A 97 -0.56 11.71 -4.89
CA ILE A 97 0.50 11.85 -5.90
C ILE A 97 -0.14 11.96 -7.29
N GLY A 98 -0.96 10.98 -7.67
CA GLY A 98 -1.63 10.93 -8.97
C GLY A 98 -2.44 12.19 -9.23
N ASN A 99 -3.23 12.64 -8.25
CA ASN A 99 -4.03 13.85 -8.38
C ASN A 99 -3.18 15.12 -8.53
N ARG A 100 -2.00 15.20 -7.92
CA ARG A 100 -1.10 16.36 -8.04
C ARG A 100 -0.31 16.40 -9.34
N ILE A 101 -0.01 15.25 -9.93
CA ILE A 101 0.86 15.18 -11.10
C ILE A 101 0.11 14.94 -12.41
N HIS A 102 -1.18 14.57 -12.37
CA HIS A 102 -1.93 14.17 -13.58
C HIS A 102 -1.91 15.22 -14.70
N ASP A 103 -1.96 16.51 -14.36
CA ASP A 103 -1.92 17.63 -15.34
C ASP A 103 -0.62 17.67 -16.15
N LEU A 104 0.45 17.00 -15.68
CA LEU A 104 1.73 16.88 -16.37
C LEU A 104 1.81 15.62 -17.24
N LEU A 105 0.87 14.67 -17.07
CA LEU A 105 0.87 13.37 -17.72
C LEU A 105 0.00 13.38 -18.97
N ASN A 106 0.57 13.85 -20.09
CA ASN A 106 -0.14 13.90 -21.37
C ASN A 106 -0.71 12.53 -21.78
N GLY A 107 -2.01 12.49 -22.09
CA GLY A 107 -2.69 11.28 -22.55
C GLY A 107 -3.08 10.30 -21.44
N VAL A 108 -2.90 10.66 -20.17
CA VAL A 108 -3.42 9.90 -19.02
C VAL A 108 -4.83 10.37 -18.70
N ASP A 109 -5.79 9.45 -18.77
CA ASP A 109 -7.14 9.69 -18.27
C ASP A 109 -7.14 9.72 -16.74
N ARG A 110 -7.51 10.88 -16.16
CA ARG A 110 -7.53 11.08 -14.71
C ARG A 110 -8.50 10.14 -14.00
N SER A 111 -9.67 9.87 -14.57
CA SER A 111 -10.69 9.00 -13.97
C SER A 111 -10.18 7.56 -13.85
N LEU A 112 -9.56 7.06 -14.92
CA LEU A 112 -8.95 5.73 -14.94
C LEU A 112 -7.68 5.64 -14.09
N LEU A 113 -6.88 6.72 -14.02
CA LEU A 113 -5.73 6.78 -13.11
C LEU A 113 -6.15 6.61 -11.66
N LEU A 114 -7.11 7.42 -11.18
CA LEU A 114 -7.57 7.38 -9.79
C LEU A 114 -8.27 6.05 -9.47
N ALA A 115 -9.11 5.55 -10.38
CA ALA A 115 -9.75 4.24 -10.21
C ALA A 115 -8.72 3.10 -10.21
N GLY A 116 -7.74 3.14 -11.11
CA GLY A 116 -6.64 2.17 -11.15
C GLY A 116 -5.86 2.13 -9.85
N ILE A 117 -5.49 3.30 -9.31
CA ILE A 117 -4.83 3.40 -8.00
C ILE A 117 -5.68 2.81 -6.88
N PHE A 118 -6.98 3.06 -6.84
CA PHE A 118 -7.82 2.48 -5.80
C PHE A 118 -7.96 0.95 -5.91
N LEU A 119 -8.03 0.43 -7.14
CA LEU A 119 -8.34 -0.97 -7.40
C LEU A 119 -7.11 -1.89 -7.41
N HIS A 120 -5.90 -1.37 -7.67
CA HIS A 120 -4.73 -2.18 -8.04
C HIS A 120 -4.42 -3.32 -7.06
N ASP A 121 -4.55 -3.05 -5.77
CA ASP A 121 -4.22 -3.97 -4.68
C ASP A 121 -5.41 -4.37 -3.82
N LEU A 122 -6.64 -4.12 -4.30
CA LEU A 122 -7.84 -4.37 -3.52
C LEU A 122 -7.99 -5.84 -3.11
N GLY A 123 -7.43 -6.77 -3.88
CA GLY A 123 -7.43 -8.20 -3.55
C GLY A 123 -6.69 -8.54 -2.25
N LYS A 124 -5.83 -7.65 -1.74
CA LYS A 124 -5.11 -7.85 -0.47
C LYS A 124 -6.05 -8.03 0.73
N ILE A 125 -7.28 -7.48 0.66
CA ILE A 125 -8.27 -7.62 1.73
C ILE A 125 -8.76 -9.07 1.90
N ARG A 126 -8.61 -9.90 0.86
CA ARG A 126 -8.94 -11.34 0.86
C ARG A 126 -7.68 -12.22 0.84
N GLU A 127 -6.56 -11.72 0.31
CA GLU A 127 -5.27 -12.42 0.29
C GLU A 127 -4.65 -12.54 1.69
N LEU A 128 -4.78 -11.50 2.51
CA LEU A 128 -4.12 -11.38 3.81
C LEU A 128 -5.13 -11.51 4.96
N GLY A 129 -4.79 -12.34 5.95
CA GLY A 129 -5.56 -12.56 7.16
C GLY A 129 -4.96 -11.87 8.39
N PHE A 130 -5.83 -11.46 9.31
CA PHE A 130 -5.46 -10.72 10.54
C PHE A 130 -5.84 -11.41 11.85
N ALA A 131 -6.68 -12.44 11.79
CA ALA A 131 -7.33 -13.00 12.99
C ALA A 131 -6.35 -13.55 14.04
N ASN A 132 -5.16 -14.02 13.64
CA ASN A 132 -4.14 -14.58 14.52
C ASN A 132 -2.71 -14.11 14.17
N GLY A 133 -2.59 -12.84 13.73
CA GLY A 133 -1.35 -12.28 13.18
C GLY A 133 -1.34 -12.25 11.65
N TYR A 134 -0.31 -11.62 11.08
CA TYR A 134 -0.16 -11.50 9.63
C TYR A 134 0.08 -12.87 8.99
N SER A 135 -0.90 -13.40 8.27
CA SER A 135 -0.78 -14.62 7.47
C SER A 135 -1.47 -14.46 6.11
N TYR A 136 -1.12 -15.31 5.15
CA TYR A 136 -1.94 -15.47 3.96
C TYR A 136 -3.18 -16.29 4.28
N THR A 137 -4.30 -15.99 3.63
CA THR A 137 -5.49 -16.87 3.61
C THR A 137 -5.25 -18.02 2.63
N ASP A 138 -6.06 -19.08 2.72
CA ASP A 138 -6.00 -20.18 1.74
C ASP A 138 -6.28 -19.67 0.32
N GLU A 139 -7.24 -18.75 0.18
CA GLU A 139 -7.53 -18.08 -1.07
C GLU A 139 -6.32 -17.27 -1.59
N GLY A 140 -5.69 -16.50 -0.72
CA GLY A 140 -4.49 -15.72 -1.03
C GLY A 140 -3.31 -16.58 -1.47
N GLN A 141 -3.08 -17.70 -0.79
CA GLN A 141 -2.01 -18.65 -1.14
C GLN A 141 -2.23 -19.28 -2.53
N LEU A 142 -3.48 -19.56 -2.89
CA LEU A 142 -3.81 -20.27 -4.13
C LEU A 142 -3.98 -19.34 -5.34
N LEU A 143 -4.54 -18.15 -5.14
CA LEU A 143 -4.94 -17.24 -6.23
C LEU A 143 -4.09 -15.97 -6.31
N GLY A 144 -3.68 -15.42 -5.17
CA GLY A 144 -3.03 -14.12 -5.08
C GLY A 144 -3.94 -12.92 -5.33
N HIS A 145 -3.55 -11.75 -4.82
CA HIS A 145 -4.37 -10.53 -4.84
C HIS A 145 -4.75 -10.05 -6.24
N LEU A 146 -3.92 -10.27 -7.28
CA LEU A 146 -4.22 -9.81 -8.64
C LEU A 146 -5.47 -10.50 -9.21
N VAL A 147 -5.56 -11.82 -9.07
CA VAL A 147 -6.70 -12.60 -9.55
C VAL A 147 -7.94 -12.23 -8.74
N ILE A 148 -7.79 -12.17 -7.42
CA ILE A 148 -8.88 -11.82 -6.50
C ILE A 148 -9.43 -10.42 -6.78
N ALA A 149 -8.56 -9.43 -7.03
CA ALA A 149 -8.96 -8.07 -7.37
C ALA A 149 -9.75 -8.02 -8.69
N VAL A 150 -9.36 -8.81 -9.70
CA VAL A 150 -10.11 -8.91 -10.97
C VAL A 150 -11.47 -9.59 -10.79
N GLU A 151 -11.58 -10.59 -9.91
CA GLU A 151 -12.86 -11.20 -9.57
C GLU A 151 -13.80 -10.21 -8.87
N MET A 152 -13.29 -9.49 -7.87
CA MET A 152 -14.02 -8.44 -7.16
C MET A 152 -14.49 -7.34 -8.12
N LEU A 153 -13.60 -6.86 -8.99
CA LEU A 153 -13.92 -5.90 -10.04
C LEU A 153 -15.00 -6.41 -10.99
N THR A 154 -14.92 -7.68 -11.41
CA THR A 154 -15.93 -8.28 -12.29
C THR A 154 -17.30 -8.34 -11.61
N ALA A 155 -17.35 -8.73 -10.35
CA ALA A 155 -18.59 -8.77 -9.59
C ALA A 155 -19.20 -7.36 -9.40
N LYS A 156 -18.36 -6.35 -9.12
CA LYS A 156 -18.81 -4.96 -8.93
C LYS A 156 -19.23 -4.29 -10.23
N ILE A 157 -18.61 -4.61 -11.36
CA ILE A 157 -19.10 -4.19 -12.69
C ILE A 157 -20.51 -4.73 -12.92
N ALA A 158 -20.76 -6.02 -12.69
CA ALA A 158 -22.10 -6.59 -12.86
C ALA A 158 -23.16 -5.97 -11.91
N GLN A 159 -22.77 -5.53 -10.71
CA GLN A 159 -23.65 -4.76 -9.81
C GLN A 159 -23.92 -3.35 -10.37
N THR A 160 -22.88 -2.70 -10.92
CA THR A 160 -22.97 -1.37 -11.52
C THR A 160 -23.92 -1.37 -12.71
N GLU A 161 -23.83 -2.37 -13.60
CA GLU A 161 -24.73 -2.53 -14.75
C GLU A 161 -26.20 -2.62 -14.32
N LYS A 162 -26.49 -3.38 -13.25
CA LYS A 162 -27.84 -3.49 -12.69
C LYS A 162 -28.35 -2.16 -12.15
N LEU A 163 -27.48 -1.38 -11.51
CA LEU A 163 -27.83 -0.08 -10.94
C LEU A 163 -28.10 0.96 -12.04
N MET A 164 -27.27 0.96 -13.10
CA MET A 164 -27.41 1.90 -14.21
C MET A 164 -28.52 1.51 -15.18
N GLY A 165 -28.89 0.23 -15.24
CA GLY A 165 -29.87 -0.28 -16.21
C GLY A 165 -29.31 -0.40 -17.63
N GLU A 166 -27.99 -0.34 -17.80
CA GLU A 166 -27.30 -0.45 -19.08
C GLU A 166 -25.93 -1.16 -18.94
N PRO A 167 -25.39 -1.73 -20.03
CA PRO A 167 -24.09 -2.41 -20.00
C PRO A 167 -22.94 -1.47 -19.67
N PHE A 168 -21.95 -1.96 -18.91
CA PHE A 168 -20.76 -1.20 -18.61
C PHE A 168 -19.85 -1.16 -19.84
N PRO A 169 -19.22 -0.02 -20.17
CA PRO A 169 -18.39 0.09 -21.37
C PRO A 169 -17.28 -0.98 -21.40
N LEU A 170 -17.22 -1.73 -22.50
CA LEU A 170 -16.28 -2.84 -22.65
C LEU A 170 -14.82 -2.36 -22.58
N GLU A 171 -14.50 -1.24 -23.23
CA GLU A 171 -13.15 -0.68 -23.20
C GLU A 171 -12.73 -0.31 -21.77
N THR A 172 -13.58 0.40 -21.04
CA THR A 172 -13.34 0.77 -19.63
C THR A 172 -13.12 -0.47 -18.77
N THR A 173 -13.93 -1.53 -18.96
CA THR A 173 -13.75 -2.82 -18.28
C THR A 173 -12.35 -3.41 -18.52
N LEU A 174 -11.92 -3.46 -19.78
CA LEU A 174 -10.61 -4.02 -20.15
C LEU A 174 -9.47 -3.18 -19.57
N ARG A 175 -9.57 -1.85 -19.62
CA ARG A 175 -8.54 -0.95 -19.09
C ARG A 175 -8.42 -1.04 -17.57
N LEU A 176 -9.52 -1.09 -16.83
CA LEU A 176 -9.50 -1.27 -15.37
C LEU A 176 -8.92 -2.63 -14.97
N LYS A 177 -9.29 -3.73 -15.66
CA LYS A 177 -8.67 -5.04 -15.42
C LYS A 177 -7.18 -5.04 -15.75
N HIS A 178 -6.78 -4.38 -16.84
CA HIS A 178 -5.38 -4.28 -17.23
C HIS A 178 -4.56 -3.47 -16.22
N LEU A 179 -5.12 -2.37 -15.68
CA LEU A 179 -4.51 -1.59 -14.59
C LEU A 179 -4.16 -2.48 -13.40
N VAL A 180 -5.13 -3.28 -12.92
CA VAL A 180 -4.91 -4.25 -11.84
C VAL A 180 -3.84 -5.27 -12.22
N LEU A 181 -3.96 -5.91 -13.38
CA LEU A 181 -3.09 -7.02 -13.79
C LEU A 181 -1.64 -6.62 -14.11
N SER A 182 -1.40 -5.33 -14.38
CA SER A 182 -0.10 -4.83 -14.85
C SER A 182 0.63 -3.88 -13.91
N HIS A 183 0.04 -3.51 -12.77
CA HIS A 183 0.60 -2.46 -11.90
C HIS A 183 1.99 -2.78 -11.33
N HIS A 184 2.34 -4.06 -11.15
CA HIS A 184 3.70 -4.47 -10.75
C HIS A 184 4.77 -4.12 -11.80
N GLY A 185 4.37 -3.82 -13.03
CA GLY A 185 5.19 -3.23 -14.09
C GLY A 185 6.09 -4.20 -14.84
N THR A 186 6.68 -5.18 -14.15
CA THR A 186 7.57 -6.18 -14.74
C THR A 186 7.19 -7.59 -14.29
N TYR A 187 7.50 -8.59 -15.12
CA TYR A 187 7.30 -9.99 -14.75
C TYR A 187 8.14 -10.40 -13.53
N GLU A 188 9.34 -9.83 -13.38
CA GLU A 188 10.24 -10.07 -12.24
C GLU A 188 9.63 -9.60 -10.91
N PHE A 189 8.79 -8.57 -10.95
CA PHE A 189 8.08 -8.06 -9.78
C PHE A 189 6.68 -8.69 -9.60
N GLY A 190 6.36 -9.76 -10.34
CA GLY A 190 5.12 -10.50 -10.16
C GLY A 190 3.95 -9.99 -11.00
N SER A 191 4.19 -9.12 -11.98
CA SER A 191 3.15 -8.68 -12.89
C SER A 191 2.67 -9.81 -13.79
N THR A 192 1.36 -9.93 -14.03
CA THR A 192 0.82 -10.93 -14.98
C THR A 192 0.91 -10.45 -16.43
N LYS A 193 0.91 -9.12 -16.62
CA LYS A 193 1.09 -8.43 -17.90
C LYS A 193 1.94 -7.17 -17.70
N LEU A 194 2.61 -6.72 -18.75
CA LEU A 194 3.29 -5.42 -18.71
C LEU A 194 2.27 -4.28 -18.87
N PRO A 195 2.52 -3.08 -18.33
CA PRO A 195 1.71 -1.90 -18.61
C PRO A 195 1.61 -1.64 -20.12
N MET A 196 0.39 -1.39 -20.61
CA MET A 196 0.12 -1.19 -22.06
C MET A 196 -0.72 0.06 -22.32
N THR A 197 -1.04 0.84 -21.28
CA THR A 197 -1.72 2.12 -21.39
C THR A 197 -0.97 3.19 -20.61
N PRO A 198 -1.15 4.49 -20.94
CA PRO A 198 -0.56 5.59 -20.18
C PRO A 198 -0.91 5.54 -18.68
N GLU A 199 -2.16 5.19 -18.35
CA GLU A 199 -2.59 5.05 -16.96
C GLU A 199 -1.86 3.89 -16.27
N ALA A 200 -1.72 2.74 -16.94
CA ALA A 200 -1.09 1.56 -16.35
C ALA A 200 0.38 1.81 -16.01
N ILE A 201 1.12 2.48 -16.90
CA ILE A 201 2.52 2.80 -16.62
C ILE A 201 2.64 3.91 -15.55
N ALA A 202 1.69 4.84 -15.50
CA ALA A 202 1.63 5.85 -14.45
C ALA A 202 1.34 5.22 -13.07
N VAL A 203 0.34 4.34 -12.96
CA VAL A 203 0.03 3.62 -11.72
C VAL A 203 1.25 2.84 -11.24
N HIS A 204 1.93 2.11 -12.12
CA HIS A 204 3.14 1.38 -11.77
C HIS A 204 4.22 2.28 -11.13
N TYR A 205 4.53 3.41 -11.75
CA TYR A 205 5.56 4.30 -11.22
C TYR A 205 5.13 5.05 -9.95
N ILE A 206 3.84 5.36 -9.82
CA ILE A 206 3.29 5.99 -8.61
C ILE A 206 3.36 5.00 -7.43
N ASP A 207 2.94 3.75 -7.64
CA ASP A 207 3.06 2.67 -6.66
C ASP A 207 4.53 2.50 -6.23
N ASN A 208 5.43 2.34 -7.21
CA ASN A 208 6.85 2.18 -6.92
C ASN A 208 7.45 3.36 -6.16
N LEU A 209 7.06 4.59 -6.50
CA LEU A 209 7.50 5.80 -5.83
C LEU A 209 7.09 5.81 -4.36
N ASP A 210 5.81 5.60 -4.06
CA ASP A 210 5.30 5.57 -2.68
C ASP A 210 5.97 4.44 -1.88
N ALA A 211 5.97 3.22 -2.44
CA ALA A 211 6.59 2.04 -1.86
C ALA A 211 8.06 2.26 -1.48
N LYS A 212 8.85 2.82 -2.39
CA LYS A 212 10.30 3.02 -2.18
C LYS A 212 10.59 4.17 -1.24
N VAL A 213 9.87 5.30 -1.35
CA VAL A 213 10.07 6.43 -0.44
C VAL A 213 9.67 6.06 0.99
N HIS A 214 8.56 5.34 1.17
CA HIS A 214 8.14 4.85 2.48
C HIS A 214 9.18 3.86 3.05
N GLU A 215 9.62 2.89 2.26
CA GLU A 215 10.64 1.91 2.67
C GLU A 215 11.95 2.59 3.10
N PHE A 216 12.46 3.56 2.32
CA PHE A 216 13.67 4.29 2.67
C PHE A 216 13.51 5.11 3.95
N SER A 217 12.41 5.85 4.07
CA SER A 217 12.16 6.73 5.21
C SER A 217 12.03 5.93 6.50
N ARG A 218 11.29 4.82 6.46
CA ARG A 218 11.14 3.90 7.59
C ARG A 218 12.47 3.26 7.97
N ASP A 219 13.22 2.71 7.02
CA ASP A 219 14.47 2.02 7.33
C ASP A 219 15.53 2.97 7.92
N ILE A 220 15.52 4.25 7.53
CA ILE A 220 16.34 5.30 8.16
C ILE A 220 15.86 5.61 9.58
N ALA A 221 14.55 5.79 9.78
CA ALA A 221 13.97 6.17 11.07
C ALA A 221 14.08 5.05 12.11
N ASP A 222 13.84 3.81 11.70
CA ASP A 222 13.78 2.62 12.57
C ASP A 222 15.18 2.06 12.90
N ASP A 223 16.26 2.55 12.28
CA ASP A 223 17.62 2.07 12.59
C ASP A 223 18.03 2.42 14.04
N PRO A 224 18.28 1.42 14.90
CA PRO A 224 18.63 1.68 16.30
C PRO A 224 19.96 2.43 16.46
N ASN A 225 20.89 2.31 15.51
CA ASN A 225 22.17 3.02 15.58
C ASN A 225 22.04 4.44 15.05
N GLN A 226 21.40 5.30 15.82
CA GLN A 226 21.18 6.70 15.48
C GLN A 226 22.47 7.52 15.32
N GLN A 227 23.61 7.05 15.84
CA GLN A 227 24.90 7.76 15.76
C GLN A 227 25.62 7.56 14.42
N ALA A 228 25.39 6.45 13.73
CA ALA A 228 26.00 6.23 12.41
C ALA A 228 25.37 7.13 11.34
N SER A 229 26.14 7.55 10.32
CA SER A 229 25.60 8.32 9.19
C SER A 229 24.91 7.46 8.13
N PHE A 230 25.06 6.13 8.20
CA PHE A 230 24.43 5.18 7.29
C PHE A 230 23.71 4.08 8.07
N THR A 231 22.67 3.51 7.46
CA THR A 231 22.09 2.23 7.90
C THR A 231 23.07 1.08 7.63
N PRO A 232 22.86 -0.10 8.23
CA PRO A 232 23.38 -1.36 7.69
C PRO A 232 22.98 -1.55 6.22
N PHE A 233 23.68 -2.44 5.52
CA PHE A 233 23.34 -2.78 4.14
C PHE A 233 21.98 -3.48 4.10
N ASN A 234 21.04 -2.95 3.33
CA ASN A 234 19.74 -3.57 3.08
C ASN A 234 19.82 -4.34 1.76
N ALA A 235 19.73 -5.68 1.83
CA ALA A 235 19.83 -6.56 0.67
C ALA A 235 18.65 -6.41 -0.32
N ARG A 236 17.46 -6.05 0.15
CA ARG A 236 16.29 -5.81 -0.71
C ARG A 236 16.40 -4.50 -1.49
N LEU A 237 17.10 -3.51 -0.94
CA LEU A 237 17.37 -2.22 -1.60
C LEU A 237 18.73 -2.20 -2.32
N ASP A 238 19.54 -3.23 -2.11
CA ASP A 238 20.91 -3.39 -2.62
C ASP A 238 21.81 -2.18 -2.32
N ARG A 239 21.65 -1.58 -1.13
CA ARG A 239 22.43 -0.41 -0.71
C ARG A 239 22.33 -0.15 0.80
N LYS A 240 23.21 0.71 1.28
CA LYS A 240 23.05 1.42 2.56
C LYS A 240 22.28 2.72 2.34
N LEU A 241 21.54 3.16 3.33
CA LEU A 241 20.80 4.42 3.29
C LEU A 241 21.51 5.48 4.12
N PHE A 242 21.61 6.68 3.57
CA PHE A 242 22.23 7.81 4.24
C PHE A 242 21.24 8.50 5.19
N LYS A 243 21.65 8.73 6.43
CA LYS A 243 20.82 9.27 7.52
C LYS A 243 21.13 10.74 7.84
N GLY A 244 22.06 11.36 7.11
CA GLY A 244 22.56 12.70 7.37
C GLY A 244 23.93 12.73 8.07
N LEU A 245 24.66 13.83 7.87
CA LEU A 245 25.83 14.15 8.70
C LEU A 245 25.31 14.82 9.97
N ARG A 246 25.60 14.26 11.14
CA ARG A 246 25.35 14.98 12.39
C ARG A 246 26.46 16.03 12.56
N SER A 247 26.08 17.27 12.83
CA SER A 247 27.00 18.28 13.34
C SER A 247 27.60 17.77 14.64
N ALA A 248 28.94 17.80 14.75
CA ALA A 248 29.63 17.49 15.99
C ALA A 248 29.03 18.32 17.13
N PRO A 249 28.87 17.77 18.35
CA PRO A 249 28.53 18.61 19.49
C PRO A 249 29.56 19.73 19.54
N ALA A 250 29.08 20.98 19.57
CA ALA A 250 29.94 22.15 19.66
C ALA A 250 30.96 21.88 20.76
N ALA A 251 32.24 21.92 20.42
CA ALA A 251 33.30 21.82 21.41
C ALA A 251 33.01 22.90 22.46
N ASN A 252 32.74 22.49 23.69
CA ASN A 252 32.68 23.42 24.82
C ASN A 252 34.05 24.09 24.88
N ASN A 253 34.13 25.30 24.32
CA ASN A 253 35.21 26.23 24.62
C ASN A 253 35.02 26.66 26.07
N ALA A 254 35.50 25.82 26.99
CA ALA A 254 35.90 26.27 28.31
C ALA A 254 37.25 26.95 28.15
N GLU A 255 37.22 28.23 27.76
CA GLU A 255 38.36 29.12 27.98
C GLU A 255 38.42 29.45 29.48
N SER A 256 39.56 29.04 30.05
CA SER A 256 40.31 29.56 31.21
C SER A 256 39.74 30.72 32.01
#